data_AF-A0A3M7P8Z7-F1
#
_entry.id   AF-A0A3M7P8Z7-F1
#
_cell.length_a   1.000
_cell.length_b   1.000
_cell.length_c   1.000
_cell.angle_alpha   90.00
_cell.angle_beta   90.00
_cell.angle_gamma   90.00
#
_symmetry.space_group_name_H-M   'P 1'
#
loop_
_entity.id
_entity.type
_entity.pdbx_description
1 polymer ?
#
loop_
_entity_poly.entity_id
_entity_poly.type
_entity_poly.pdbx_seq_one_letter_code
_entity_poly.pdbx_strand_id
1 'polypeptide(L)'
;MSDISDKFDSNDVEAYVNYLKSLQNFDSLLENGENFSEFLVHCYQIVLDNSRYIELVSKTKIYQFFSALLQHICSIRSTIDFKSCTRQIDYYDPEFNRSEKILHFLSIVNFFLNTTFLYSTEARCYFNENVDHLKTFMIFLNDIEFISAFTTYQSHFDGFINTLYYLSESSNEYKHNWLSLDSTKIVLNFARSIPKWNFVAYAIIALIASDQEMESMDELDQILSKFIPLTIECIREPICFYSKQFHDQSESVNESIRTINGNNGFVYLIDYYLNTLYGYSINDKFREKIFFYQDLAESVKFLVYDGNEVEKFYALKLLTQLSFNENIKKKLGNDKEFFEFLKEVNSAESFEFKKLKIISSDFIWLLSKSEPELEKLDQHGLHIMISYNTASREMCLKIKNELEQTGLKIWIDVDEIHGSSLDSMAKAIENSSIILMCVSEKYRQSINCQAEAQYAFRLNKTIIPLVMQPGYHNVSGWLGIIIGDKIFVDFTKYKFEESLKRLKNQINLCFNKSKSVTAQQPELVLNTNSNGPKDWDEEKVKTWFQEYGILNLFEILKPLNGGILFQMYELKIFSPEFFYKSLTSKEYVDLKMISVFTFELVKLFKNT
;
A
#
# COMPACT_ATOMS: atom_id res chain seq x y z
N MET A 1 -39.48 -3.22 -30.28
CA MET A 1 -38.84 -3.86 -29.09
C MET A 1 -39.80 -4.77 -28.32
N SER A 2 -41.12 -4.54 -28.32
CA SER A 2 -42.11 -5.46 -27.69
C SER A 2 -42.22 -6.84 -28.37
N ASP A 3 -42.01 -6.93 -29.69
CA ASP A 3 -42.23 -8.19 -30.42
C ASP A 3 -41.07 -9.20 -30.34
N ILE A 4 -39.94 -8.81 -29.73
CA ILE A 4 -38.78 -9.70 -29.53
C ILE A 4 -38.64 -10.12 -28.06
N SER A 5 -39.19 -9.35 -27.11
CA SER A 5 -39.19 -9.72 -25.69
C SER A 5 -40.04 -10.96 -25.39
N ASP A 6 -41.04 -11.25 -26.22
CA ASP A 6 -41.97 -12.37 -26.01
C ASP A 6 -41.41 -13.74 -26.47
N LYS A 7 -40.21 -13.77 -27.07
CA LYS A 7 -39.61 -15.00 -27.61
C LYS A 7 -38.59 -15.70 -26.71
N PHE A 8 -38.19 -15.11 -25.59
CA PHE A 8 -37.03 -15.62 -24.86
C PHE A 8 -37.29 -15.69 -23.34
N ASP A 9 -37.14 -16.90 -22.81
CA ASP A 9 -37.34 -17.22 -21.39
C ASP A 9 -36.28 -16.49 -20.55
N SER A 10 -36.72 -15.68 -19.58
CA SER A 10 -35.85 -14.90 -18.69
C SER A 10 -34.97 -15.75 -17.77
N ASN A 11 -35.09 -17.08 -17.84
CA ASN A 11 -34.39 -18.02 -16.97
C ASN A 11 -33.06 -18.57 -17.53
N ASP A 12 -32.67 -18.26 -18.78
CA ASP A 12 -31.45 -18.82 -19.40
C ASP A 12 -30.41 -17.75 -19.78
N VAL A 13 -29.93 -17.01 -18.78
CA VAL A 13 -28.87 -16.01 -18.94
C VAL A 13 -27.55 -16.64 -19.46
N GLU A 14 -27.32 -17.91 -19.18
CA GLU A 14 -26.16 -18.66 -19.70
C GLU A 14 -26.24 -18.85 -21.23
N ALA A 15 -27.41 -19.14 -21.79
CA ALA A 15 -27.58 -19.20 -23.24
C ALA A 15 -27.25 -17.86 -23.92
N TYR A 16 -27.62 -16.73 -23.32
CA TYR A 16 -27.28 -15.41 -23.87
C TYR A 16 -25.78 -15.16 -23.87
N VAL A 17 -25.09 -15.53 -22.78
CA VAL A 17 -23.62 -15.42 -22.71
C VAL A 17 -22.95 -16.35 -23.73
N ASN A 18 -23.44 -17.57 -23.89
CA ASN A 18 -22.91 -18.52 -24.86
C ASN A 18 -23.09 -18.04 -26.30
N TYR A 19 -24.23 -17.44 -26.64
CA TYR A 19 -24.45 -16.79 -27.92
C TYR A 19 -23.43 -15.68 -28.16
N LEU A 20 -23.28 -14.74 -27.23
CA LEU A 20 -22.33 -13.63 -27.39
C LEU A 20 -20.90 -14.14 -27.60
N LYS A 21 -20.46 -15.12 -26.81
CA LYS A 21 -19.14 -15.74 -26.95
C LYS A 21 -18.93 -16.48 -28.26
N SER A 22 -19.99 -16.91 -28.94
CA SER A 22 -19.91 -17.55 -30.25
C SER A 22 -19.65 -16.57 -31.40
N LEU A 23 -19.90 -15.27 -31.18
CA LEU A 23 -19.67 -14.23 -32.17
C LEU A 23 -18.17 -13.96 -32.34
N GLN A 24 -17.57 -14.55 -33.38
CA GLN A 24 -16.16 -14.35 -33.71
C GLN A 24 -15.91 -13.27 -34.78
N ASN A 25 -16.91 -12.92 -35.59
CA ASN A 25 -16.79 -11.93 -36.65
C ASN A 25 -17.65 -10.69 -36.34
N PHE A 26 -17.03 -9.66 -35.75
CA PHE A 26 -17.70 -8.42 -35.38
C PHE A 26 -18.13 -7.57 -36.58
N ASP A 27 -17.42 -7.65 -37.72
CA ASP A 27 -17.81 -6.93 -38.94
C ASP A 27 -19.17 -7.40 -39.47
N SER A 28 -19.48 -8.69 -39.31
CA SER A 28 -20.79 -9.25 -39.72
C SER A 28 -21.97 -8.64 -38.95
N LEU A 29 -21.74 -8.18 -37.72
CA LEU A 29 -22.75 -7.49 -36.91
C LEU A 29 -22.98 -6.06 -37.40
N LEU A 30 -21.97 -5.41 -37.97
CA LEU A 30 -22.10 -4.06 -38.53
C LEU A 30 -22.88 -4.07 -39.84
N GLU A 31 -22.76 -5.15 -40.61
CA GLU A 31 -23.35 -5.29 -41.94
C GLU A 31 -24.81 -5.77 -41.90
N ASN A 32 -25.17 -6.70 -41.00
CA ASN A 32 -26.52 -7.24 -40.91
C ASN A 32 -27.32 -6.64 -39.72
N GLY A 33 -28.40 -5.91 -40.02
CA GLY A 33 -29.26 -5.28 -39.01
C GLY A 33 -30.01 -6.26 -38.09
N GLU A 34 -30.32 -7.47 -38.57
CA GLU A 34 -30.95 -8.50 -37.75
C GLU A 34 -29.98 -9.08 -36.71
N ASN A 35 -28.74 -9.39 -37.13
CA ASN A 35 -27.69 -9.85 -36.22
C ASN A 35 -27.38 -8.78 -35.16
N PHE A 36 -27.40 -7.51 -35.55
CA PHE A 36 -27.24 -6.40 -34.62
C PHE A 36 -28.39 -6.33 -33.62
N SER A 37 -29.65 -6.44 -34.07
CA SER A 37 -30.82 -6.50 -33.18
C SER A 37 -30.71 -7.64 -32.17
N GLU A 38 -30.34 -8.83 -32.64
CA GLU A 38 -30.22 -10.03 -31.81
C GLU A 38 -29.13 -9.84 -30.75
N PHE A 39 -27.94 -9.37 -31.15
CA PHE A 39 -26.86 -9.00 -30.23
C PHE A 39 -27.34 -8.05 -29.13
N LEU A 40 -28.07 -6.99 -29.50
CA LEU A 40 -28.56 -6.00 -28.55
C LEU A 40 -29.51 -6.60 -27.53
N VAL A 41 -30.44 -7.44 -27.98
CA VAL A 41 -31.39 -8.12 -27.09
C VAL A 41 -30.64 -8.97 -26.08
N HIS A 42 -29.65 -9.78 -26.51
CA HIS A 42 -28.85 -10.59 -25.60
C HIS A 42 -28.07 -9.73 -24.59
N CYS A 43 -27.50 -8.61 -25.03
CA CYS A 43 -26.86 -7.64 -24.15
C CYS A 43 -27.84 -7.08 -23.10
N TYR A 44 -28.99 -6.55 -23.51
CA TYR A 44 -29.97 -6.00 -22.58
C TYR A 44 -30.48 -7.02 -21.56
N GLN A 45 -30.70 -8.28 -21.98
CA GLN A 45 -31.14 -9.34 -21.07
C GLN A 45 -30.12 -9.66 -19.98
N ILE A 46 -28.82 -9.60 -20.29
CA ILE A 46 -27.76 -9.79 -19.29
C ILE A 46 -27.78 -8.66 -18.23
N VAL A 47 -28.06 -7.43 -18.66
CA VAL A 47 -28.04 -6.24 -17.78
C VAL A 47 -29.29 -6.15 -16.89
N LEU A 48 -30.45 -6.54 -17.39
CA LEU A 48 -31.72 -6.40 -16.67
C LEU A 48 -31.80 -7.29 -15.41
N ASP A 49 -31.09 -8.43 -15.38
CA ASP A 49 -30.96 -9.25 -14.17
C ASP A 49 -29.80 -8.78 -13.27
N ASN A 50 -29.94 -7.55 -12.74
CA ASN A 50 -28.98 -6.95 -11.81
C ASN A 50 -28.70 -7.82 -10.58
N SER A 51 -29.64 -8.69 -10.18
CA SER A 51 -29.52 -9.51 -8.97
C SER A 51 -28.46 -10.61 -9.10
N ARG A 52 -28.18 -11.07 -10.32
CA ARG A 52 -27.23 -12.14 -10.64
C ARG A 52 -26.09 -11.71 -11.55
N TYR A 53 -26.09 -10.46 -12.02
CA TYR A 53 -25.07 -9.96 -12.95
C TYR A 53 -23.64 -10.20 -12.45
N ILE A 54 -23.37 -9.94 -11.17
CA ILE A 54 -22.02 -10.13 -10.59
C ILE A 54 -21.61 -11.61 -10.61
N GLU A 55 -22.50 -12.51 -10.18
CA GLU A 55 -22.25 -13.96 -10.20
C GLU A 55 -22.00 -14.44 -11.64
N LEU A 56 -22.81 -13.96 -12.59
CA LEU A 56 -22.68 -14.27 -14.01
C LEU A 56 -21.33 -13.78 -14.56
N VAL A 57 -20.94 -12.54 -14.28
CA VAL A 57 -19.68 -11.95 -14.76
C VAL A 57 -18.49 -12.75 -14.24
N SER A 58 -18.49 -13.11 -12.95
CA SER A 58 -17.43 -13.93 -12.35
C SER A 58 -17.39 -15.34 -12.92
N LYS A 59 -18.55 -16.01 -13.03
CA LYS A 59 -18.65 -17.40 -13.53
C LYS A 59 -18.30 -17.52 -15.00
N THR A 60 -18.79 -16.59 -15.82
CA THR A 60 -18.69 -16.68 -17.28
C THR A 60 -17.50 -15.91 -17.83
N LYS A 61 -16.93 -14.95 -17.12
CA LYS A 61 -15.86 -14.07 -17.63
C LYS A 61 -16.25 -13.34 -18.92
N ILE A 62 -17.52 -12.95 -19.05
CA ILE A 62 -18.05 -12.24 -20.23
C ILE A 62 -17.30 -10.95 -20.56
N TYR A 63 -16.62 -10.34 -19.58
CA TYR A 63 -15.74 -9.18 -19.79
C TYR A 63 -14.62 -9.43 -20.82
N GLN A 64 -14.21 -10.68 -21.06
CA GLN A 64 -13.23 -11.03 -22.09
C GLN A 64 -13.79 -10.79 -23.50
N PHE A 65 -15.08 -11.09 -23.72
CA PHE A 65 -15.77 -10.80 -24.97
C PHE A 65 -15.86 -9.29 -25.22
N PHE A 66 -16.27 -8.52 -24.20
CA PHE A 66 -16.35 -7.06 -24.32
C PHE A 66 -14.96 -6.41 -24.50
N SER A 67 -13.90 -7.00 -23.94
CA SER A 67 -12.52 -6.58 -24.23
C SER A 67 -12.18 -6.73 -25.72
N ALA A 68 -12.45 -7.91 -26.30
CA ALA A 68 -12.19 -8.18 -27.71
C ALA A 68 -13.00 -7.25 -28.63
N LEU A 69 -14.26 -7.01 -28.28
CA LEU A 69 -15.13 -6.08 -29.00
C LEU A 69 -14.60 -4.63 -28.90
N LEU A 70 -14.17 -4.17 -27.72
CA LEU A 70 -13.57 -2.84 -27.54
C LEU A 70 -12.31 -2.66 -28.40
N GLN A 71 -11.44 -3.67 -28.44
CA GLN A 71 -10.23 -3.65 -29.26
C GLN A 71 -10.56 -3.61 -30.76
N HIS A 72 -11.55 -4.38 -31.21
CA HIS A 72 -12.03 -4.33 -32.58
C HIS A 72 -12.57 -2.93 -32.93
N ILE A 73 -13.44 -2.35 -32.09
CA ILE A 73 -13.95 -0.97 -32.28
C ILE A 73 -12.80 0.03 -32.37
N CYS A 74 -11.79 -0.09 -31.49
CA CYS A 74 -10.61 0.76 -31.51
C CYS A 74 -9.84 0.67 -32.83
N SER A 75 -9.75 -0.53 -33.42
CA SER A 75 -9.08 -0.77 -34.71
C SER A 75 -9.78 -0.12 -35.89
N ILE A 76 -11.12 -0.05 -35.86
CA ILE A 76 -11.94 0.52 -36.94
C ILE A 76 -12.38 1.96 -36.68
N ARG A 77 -11.98 2.57 -35.56
CA ARG A 77 -12.45 3.91 -35.14
C ARG A 77 -12.23 5.00 -36.20
N SER A 78 -11.16 4.90 -36.99
CA SER A 78 -10.82 5.86 -38.05
C SER A 78 -11.79 5.80 -39.24
N THR A 79 -12.62 4.75 -39.33
CA THR A 79 -13.64 4.59 -40.38
C THR A 79 -14.96 5.30 -40.04
N ILE A 80 -15.10 5.82 -38.81
CA ILE A 80 -16.31 6.49 -38.34
C ILE A 80 -16.40 7.86 -39.03
N ASP A 81 -17.45 8.05 -39.83
CA ASP A 81 -17.80 9.36 -40.38
C ASP A 81 -18.78 10.07 -39.44
N PHE A 82 -18.27 10.91 -38.55
CA PHE A 82 -19.09 11.67 -37.61
C PHE A 82 -20.11 12.60 -38.29
N LYS A 83 -19.88 13.03 -39.53
CA LYS A 83 -20.86 13.87 -40.26
C LYS A 83 -22.09 13.07 -40.69
N SER A 84 -21.95 11.77 -40.86
CA SER A 84 -23.06 10.86 -41.19
C SER A 84 -23.95 10.53 -39.97
N CYS A 85 -23.48 10.79 -38.75
CA CYS A 85 -24.19 10.47 -37.51
C CYS A 85 -25.24 11.54 -37.18
N THR A 86 -26.46 11.37 -37.69
CA THR A 86 -27.55 12.35 -37.54
C THR A 86 -28.52 12.01 -36.43
N ARG A 87 -28.54 10.75 -35.98
CA ARG A 87 -29.47 10.26 -34.96
C ARG A 87 -28.84 10.25 -33.57
N GLN A 88 -29.68 10.31 -32.54
CA GLN A 88 -29.26 10.03 -31.17
C GLN A 88 -28.93 8.54 -31.01
N ILE A 89 -27.90 8.25 -30.22
CA ILE A 89 -27.31 6.91 -30.10
C ILE A 89 -27.75 6.23 -28.79
N ASP A 90 -28.58 6.93 -27.99
CA ASP A 90 -29.06 6.48 -26.68
C ASP A 90 -30.07 5.32 -26.75
N TYR A 91 -30.64 5.05 -27.92
CA TYR A 91 -31.57 3.93 -28.15
C TYR A 91 -31.21 3.19 -29.43
N TYR A 92 -31.72 1.97 -29.58
CA TYR A 92 -31.53 1.21 -30.81
C TYR A 92 -32.48 1.68 -31.92
N ASP A 93 -31.90 2.05 -33.07
CA ASP A 93 -32.64 2.25 -34.32
C ASP A 93 -32.16 1.23 -35.39
N PRO A 94 -33.06 0.40 -35.95
CA PRO A 94 -32.74 -0.52 -37.04
C PRO A 94 -32.15 0.15 -38.28
N GLU A 95 -32.41 1.44 -38.48
CA GLU A 95 -31.91 2.22 -39.62
C GLU A 95 -30.57 2.92 -39.37
N PHE A 96 -29.89 2.61 -38.26
CA PHE A 96 -28.55 3.13 -38.01
C PHE A 96 -27.60 2.80 -39.16
N ASN A 97 -26.87 3.83 -39.61
CA ASN A 97 -25.79 3.64 -40.57
C ASN A 97 -24.57 2.98 -39.88
N ARG A 98 -23.54 2.60 -40.66
CA ARG A 98 -22.37 1.91 -40.12
C ARG A 98 -21.69 2.68 -38.98
N SER A 99 -21.52 4.00 -39.12
CA SER A 99 -20.90 4.85 -38.09
C SER A 99 -21.76 4.89 -36.82
N GLU A 100 -23.08 5.07 -36.95
CA GLU A 100 -24.03 5.06 -35.83
C GLU A 100 -24.04 3.71 -35.10
N LYS A 101 -23.98 2.58 -35.83
CA LYS A 101 -23.86 1.24 -35.23
C LYS A 101 -22.56 1.07 -34.44
N ILE A 102 -21.41 1.53 -34.95
CA ILE A 102 -20.12 1.47 -34.24
C ILE A 102 -20.18 2.27 -32.93
N LEU A 103 -20.75 3.48 -32.97
CA LEU A 103 -20.89 4.32 -31.79
C LEU A 103 -21.87 3.71 -30.77
N HIS A 104 -22.96 3.08 -31.22
CA HIS A 104 -23.88 2.37 -30.35
C HIS A 104 -23.22 1.13 -29.71
N PHE A 105 -22.40 0.39 -30.46
CA PHE A 105 -21.59 -0.69 -29.90
C PHE A 105 -20.65 -0.21 -28.80
N LEU A 106 -19.96 0.90 -29.03
CA LEU A 106 -19.07 1.47 -28.03
C LEU A 106 -19.83 1.89 -26.77
N SER A 107 -21.00 2.51 -26.92
CA SER A 107 -21.89 2.85 -25.81
C SER A 107 -22.22 1.64 -24.94
N ILE A 108 -22.60 0.53 -25.58
CA ILE A 108 -22.93 -0.72 -24.89
C ILE A 108 -21.72 -1.29 -24.18
N VAL A 109 -20.59 -1.41 -24.88
CA VAL A 109 -19.33 -1.87 -24.30
C VAL A 109 -18.96 -1.03 -23.08
N ASN A 110 -19.08 0.29 -23.17
CA ASN A 110 -18.79 1.19 -22.06
C ASN A 110 -19.72 0.95 -20.87
N PHE A 111 -21.01 0.80 -21.11
CA PHE A 111 -21.99 0.49 -20.06
C PHE A 111 -21.65 -0.84 -19.36
N PHE A 112 -21.36 -1.90 -20.13
CA PHE A 112 -21.00 -3.21 -19.60
C PHE A 112 -19.71 -3.17 -18.79
N LEU A 113 -18.65 -2.57 -19.34
CA LEU A 113 -17.36 -2.49 -18.65
C LEU A 113 -17.45 -1.60 -17.41
N ASN A 114 -18.24 -0.54 -17.44
CA ASN A 114 -18.44 0.33 -16.28
C ASN A 114 -19.06 -0.43 -15.12
N THR A 115 -20.19 -1.09 -15.37
CA THR A 115 -20.87 -1.93 -14.36
C THR A 115 -19.97 -3.09 -13.92
N THR A 116 -19.30 -3.75 -14.86
CA THR A 116 -18.39 -4.85 -14.53
C THR A 116 -17.23 -4.41 -13.62
N PHE A 117 -16.56 -3.30 -13.93
CA PHE A 117 -15.41 -2.84 -13.14
C PHE A 117 -15.80 -2.22 -11.80
N LEU A 118 -17.01 -1.67 -11.69
CA LEU A 118 -17.56 -1.21 -10.41
C LEU A 118 -17.66 -2.36 -9.40
N TYR A 119 -17.99 -3.57 -9.86
CA TYR A 119 -18.31 -4.71 -9.01
C TYR A 119 -17.28 -5.86 -9.01
N SER A 120 -16.45 -5.99 -10.05
CA SER A 120 -15.52 -7.11 -10.22
C SER A 120 -14.05 -6.68 -10.21
N THR A 121 -13.36 -6.99 -9.11
CA THR A 121 -11.90 -6.82 -9.02
C THR A 121 -11.16 -7.75 -9.99
N GLU A 122 -11.64 -8.98 -10.19
CA GLU A 122 -11.04 -9.91 -11.16
C GLU A 122 -11.02 -9.32 -12.58
N ALA A 123 -12.12 -8.72 -13.03
CA ALA A 123 -12.18 -8.09 -14.34
C ALA A 123 -11.19 -6.92 -14.45
N ARG A 124 -11.06 -6.08 -13.41
CA ARG A 124 -10.07 -4.99 -13.39
C ARG A 124 -8.63 -5.51 -13.47
N CYS A 125 -8.33 -6.61 -12.78
CA CYS A 125 -7.03 -7.26 -12.86
C CYS A 125 -6.75 -7.79 -14.28
N TYR A 126 -7.69 -8.50 -14.89
CA TYR A 126 -7.57 -9.01 -16.27
C TYR A 126 -7.24 -7.89 -17.29
N PHE A 127 -7.88 -6.73 -17.16
CA PHE A 127 -7.62 -5.59 -18.06
C PHE A 127 -6.28 -4.92 -17.78
N ASN A 128 -5.86 -4.82 -16.52
CA ASN A 128 -4.58 -4.21 -16.18
C ASN A 128 -3.37 -5.14 -16.45
N GLU A 129 -3.56 -6.47 -16.44
CA GLU A 129 -2.51 -7.46 -16.70
C GLU A 129 -1.95 -7.36 -18.12
N ASN A 130 -2.82 -7.16 -19.10
CA ASN A 130 -2.44 -7.06 -20.50
C ASN A 130 -2.35 -5.61 -20.94
N VAL A 131 -1.14 -5.17 -21.29
CA VAL A 131 -0.86 -3.79 -21.73
C VAL A 131 -1.69 -3.38 -22.95
N ASP A 132 -2.09 -4.31 -23.82
CA ASP A 132 -2.88 -4.02 -25.02
C ASP A 132 -4.33 -3.61 -24.69
N HIS A 133 -4.90 -4.13 -23.59
CA HIS A 133 -6.21 -3.71 -23.11
C HIS A 133 -6.13 -2.25 -22.63
N LEU A 134 -5.15 -1.93 -21.79
CA LEU A 134 -4.94 -0.58 -21.28
C LEU A 134 -4.61 0.42 -22.41
N LYS A 135 -3.78 0.01 -23.37
CA LYS A 135 -3.44 0.78 -24.57
C LYS A 135 -4.67 1.19 -25.37
N THR A 136 -5.70 0.34 -25.41
CA THR A 136 -6.96 0.67 -26.09
C THR A 136 -7.64 1.88 -25.45
N PHE A 137 -7.68 1.95 -24.12
CA PHE A 137 -8.21 3.13 -23.42
C PHE A 137 -7.37 4.37 -23.70
N MET A 138 -6.04 4.25 -23.68
CA MET A 138 -5.12 5.36 -23.95
C MET A 138 -5.24 5.91 -25.38
N ILE A 139 -5.47 5.03 -26.37
CA ILE A 139 -5.71 5.44 -27.76
C ILE A 139 -6.97 6.30 -27.86
N PHE A 140 -8.09 5.86 -27.27
CA PHE A 140 -9.32 6.64 -27.28
C PHE A 140 -9.16 7.97 -26.53
N LEU A 141 -8.47 7.98 -25.39
CA LEU A 141 -8.27 9.18 -24.58
C LEU A 141 -7.37 10.22 -25.27
N ASN A 142 -6.46 9.78 -26.13
CA ASN A 142 -5.57 10.65 -26.89
C ASN A 142 -6.20 11.17 -28.21
N ASP A 143 -7.37 10.67 -28.60
CA ASP A 143 -8.07 11.02 -29.84
C ASP A 143 -9.10 12.15 -29.57
N ILE A 144 -8.62 13.38 -29.45
CA ILE A 144 -9.44 14.54 -29.04
C ILE A 144 -10.60 14.80 -30.03
N GLU A 145 -10.40 14.55 -31.33
CA GLU A 145 -11.47 14.70 -32.33
C GLU A 145 -12.57 13.68 -32.10
N PHE A 146 -12.20 12.41 -31.90
CA PHE A 146 -13.14 11.35 -31.55
C PHE A 146 -13.93 11.69 -30.29
N ILE A 147 -13.24 12.13 -29.23
CA ILE A 147 -13.91 12.48 -27.97
C ILE A 147 -14.85 13.66 -28.17
N SER A 148 -14.40 14.73 -28.83
CA SER A 148 -15.21 15.93 -29.07
C SER A 148 -16.49 15.59 -29.82
N ALA A 149 -16.39 14.77 -30.87
CA ALA A 149 -17.56 14.31 -31.60
C ALA A 149 -18.48 13.44 -30.71
N PHE A 150 -17.91 12.54 -29.91
CA PHE A 150 -18.65 11.68 -29.00
C PHE A 150 -19.34 12.46 -27.86
N THR A 151 -18.76 13.58 -27.39
CA THR A 151 -19.37 14.45 -26.36
C THR A 151 -20.70 15.07 -26.80
N THR A 152 -20.90 15.20 -28.12
CA THR A 152 -22.17 15.67 -28.70
C THR A 152 -23.32 14.73 -28.35
N TYR A 153 -23.03 13.46 -28.07
CA TYR A 153 -23.98 12.42 -27.67
C TYR A 153 -24.00 12.18 -26.15
N GLN A 154 -23.50 13.18 -25.38
CA GLN A 154 -23.44 13.40 -23.92
C GLN A 154 -23.38 12.23 -22.93
N SER A 155 -24.22 11.18 -23.01
CA SER A 155 -24.38 10.16 -21.97
C SER A 155 -23.27 9.10 -21.95
N HIS A 156 -22.63 8.84 -23.09
CA HIS A 156 -21.82 7.63 -23.27
C HIS A 156 -20.33 7.76 -22.89
N PHE A 157 -19.75 8.97 -22.93
CA PHE A 157 -18.34 9.15 -22.59
C PHE A 157 -18.10 9.15 -21.08
N ASP A 158 -19.11 9.55 -20.32
CA ASP A 158 -19.08 9.52 -18.86
C ASP A 158 -18.83 8.09 -18.35
N GLY A 159 -19.50 7.10 -18.95
CA GLY A 159 -19.25 5.69 -18.68
C GLY A 159 -17.80 5.29 -18.97
N PHE A 160 -17.22 5.74 -20.09
CA PHE A 160 -15.85 5.43 -20.48
C PHE A 160 -14.82 5.96 -19.47
N ILE A 161 -14.90 7.24 -19.10
CA ILE A 161 -13.92 7.82 -18.16
C ILE A 161 -14.06 7.24 -16.75
N ASN A 162 -15.29 6.91 -16.32
CA ASN A 162 -15.52 6.23 -15.05
C ASN A 162 -14.97 4.79 -15.07
N THR A 163 -15.08 4.08 -16.21
CA THR A 163 -14.46 2.76 -16.41
C THR A 163 -12.94 2.86 -16.25
N LEU A 164 -12.33 3.91 -16.80
CA LEU A 164 -10.89 4.15 -16.64
C LEU A 164 -10.51 4.46 -15.19
N TYR A 165 -11.35 5.20 -14.45
CA TYR A 165 -11.18 5.39 -13.01
C TYR A 165 -11.21 4.05 -12.25
N TYR A 166 -12.23 3.21 -12.46
CA TYR A 166 -12.30 1.91 -11.77
C TYR A 166 -11.08 1.04 -12.10
N LEU A 167 -10.62 1.06 -13.36
CA LEU A 167 -9.42 0.36 -13.76
C LEU A 167 -8.17 0.89 -13.03
N SER A 168 -8.09 2.20 -12.81
CA SER A 168 -6.99 2.84 -12.08
C SER A 168 -6.94 2.50 -10.59
N GLU A 169 -8.04 2.08 -9.96
CA GLU A 169 -8.04 1.63 -8.56
C GLU A 169 -7.16 0.38 -8.33
N SER A 170 -7.03 -0.46 -9.35
CA SER A 170 -6.14 -1.64 -9.36
C SER A 170 -4.78 -1.36 -10.00
N SER A 171 -4.48 -0.10 -10.35
CA SER A 171 -3.23 0.28 -11.04
C SER A 171 -1.97 -0.01 -10.23
N ASN A 172 -2.08 -0.01 -8.89
CA ASN A 172 -1.02 -0.36 -7.96
C ASN A 172 -0.34 -1.69 -8.34
N GLU A 173 -1.13 -2.65 -8.81
CA GLU A 173 -0.62 -3.96 -9.16
C GLU A 173 0.11 -4.02 -10.50
N TYR A 174 -0.19 -3.07 -11.37
CA TYR A 174 0.20 -3.08 -12.77
C TYR A 174 0.81 -1.75 -13.19
N LYS A 175 1.40 -1.00 -12.23
CA LYS A 175 1.93 0.35 -12.45
C LYS A 175 2.90 0.43 -13.64
N HIS A 176 3.69 -0.62 -13.85
CA HIS A 176 4.61 -0.75 -14.98
C HIS A 176 3.90 -0.67 -16.35
N ASN A 177 2.67 -1.20 -16.47
CA ASN A 177 1.87 -1.10 -17.69
C ASN A 177 1.33 0.32 -17.91
N TRP A 178 0.94 1.00 -16.84
CA TRP A 178 0.52 2.40 -16.91
C TRP A 178 1.67 3.33 -17.30
N LEU A 179 2.85 3.11 -16.71
CA LEU A 179 4.07 3.87 -17.00
C LEU A 179 4.59 3.62 -18.42
N SER A 180 4.56 2.37 -18.93
CA SER A 180 5.05 2.04 -20.27
C SER A 180 4.24 2.69 -21.40
N LEU A 181 3.02 3.12 -21.11
CA LEU A 181 2.11 3.79 -22.03
C LEU A 181 2.09 5.32 -21.86
N ASP A 182 2.93 5.90 -21.00
CA ASP A 182 2.88 7.33 -20.63
C ASP A 182 1.47 7.78 -20.19
N SER A 183 0.75 6.89 -19.49
CA SER A 183 -0.69 7.08 -19.23
C SER A 183 -0.98 8.36 -18.46
N THR A 184 -0.15 8.71 -17.47
CA THR A 184 -0.27 9.96 -16.70
C THR A 184 -0.30 11.18 -17.61
N LYS A 185 0.60 11.23 -18.61
CA LYS A 185 0.69 12.34 -19.56
C LYS A 185 -0.52 12.40 -20.48
N ILE A 186 -1.00 11.24 -20.95
CA ILE A 186 -2.19 11.14 -21.80
C ILE A 186 -3.42 11.65 -21.04
N VAL A 187 -3.63 11.17 -19.81
CA VAL A 187 -4.75 11.59 -18.95
C VAL A 187 -4.66 13.08 -18.61
N LEU A 188 -3.45 13.60 -18.34
CA LEU A 188 -3.24 15.03 -18.07
C LEU A 188 -3.56 15.90 -19.30
N ASN A 189 -3.13 15.49 -20.49
CA ASN A 189 -3.46 16.21 -21.72
C ASN A 189 -4.97 16.21 -21.97
N PHE A 190 -5.64 15.09 -21.73
CA PHE A 190 -7.09 14.99 -21.79
C PHE A 190 -7.76 15.94 -20.78
N ALA A 191 -7.32 15.93 -19.53
CA ALA A 191 -7.85 16.79 -18.46
C ALA A 191 -7.79 18.29 -18.83
N ARG A 192 -6.67 18.71 -19.41
CA ARG A 192 -6.44 20.09 -19.89
C ARG A 192 -7.28 20.44 -21.12
N SER A 193 -7.54 19.46 -21.99
CA SER A 193 -8.28 19.68 -23.23
C SER A 193 -9.79 19.73 -23.00
N ILE A 194 -10.32 18.96 -22.05
CA ILE A 194 -11.77 18.81 -21.83
C ILE A 194 -12.13 19.01 -20.35
N PRO A 195 -12.42 20.26 -19.92
CA PRO A 195 -12.67 20.58 -18.52
C PRO A 195 -13.86 19.87 -17.87
N LYS A 196 -14.84 19.38 -18.67
CA LYS A 196 -16.02 18.65 -18.16
C LYS A 196 -15.61 17.47 -17.27
N TRP A 197 -14.56 16.73 -17.65
CA TRP A 197 -14.11 15.51 -16.96
C TRP A 197 -12.87 15.70 -16.11
N ASN A 198 -12.51 16.95 -15.84
CA ASN A 198 -11.26 17.28 -15.20
C ASN A 198 -11.11 16.59 -13.83
N PHE A 199 -12.19 16.54 -13.04
CA PHE A 199 -12.21 15.88 -11.73
C PHE A 199 -11.91 14.39 -11.83
N VAL A 200 -12.54 13.69 -12.78
CA VAL A 200 -12.32 12.25 -12.98
C VAL A 200 -10.91 11.97 -13.49
N ALA A 201 -10.42 12.80 -14.41
CA ALA A 201 -9.06 12.69 -14.91
C ALA A 201 -8.02 12.90 -13.79
N TYR A 202 -8.20 13.90 -12.91
CA TYR A 202 -7.31 14.09 -11.77
C TYR A 202 -7.47 13.02 -10.69
N ALA A 203 -8.65 12.40 -10.53
CA ALA A 203 -8.81 11.23 -9.68
C ALA A 203 -8.03 10.01 -10.21
N ILE A 204 -8.04 9.79 -11.53
CA ILE A 204 -7.22 8.77 -12.19
C ILE A 204 -5.73 9.09 -11.96
N ILE A 205 -5.30 10.34 -12.18
CA ILE A 205 -3.91 10.80 -11.96
C ILE A 205 -3.48 10.52 -10.52
N ALA A 206 -4.34 10.75 -9.52
CA ALA A 206 -4.05 10.47 -8.11
C ALA A 206 -3.66 9.01 -7.85
N LEU A 207 -4.15 8.07 -8.67
CA LEU A 207 -3.91 6.63 -8.53
C LEU A 207 -2.73 6.17 -9.42
N ILE A 208 -2.59 6.73 -10.63
CA ILE A 208 -1.61 6.24 -11.62
C ILE A 208 -0.30 7.03 -11.66
N ALA A 209 -0.26 8.28 -11.20
CA ALA A 209 0.95 9.10 -11.28
C ALA A 209 2.01 8.65 -10.28
N SER A 210 3.26 8.91 -10.61
CA SER A 210 4.39 8.88 -9.68
C SER A 210 4.48 10.18 -8.87
N ASP A 211 5.23 10.16 -7.76
CA ASP A 211 5.41 11.35 -6.94
C ASP A 211 6.05 12.50 -7.73
N GLN A 212 7.04 12.19 -8.58
CA GLN A 212 7.72 13.18 -9.41
C GLN A 212 6.77 13.84 -10.41
N GLU A 213 5.91 13.05 -11.05
CA GLU A 213 4.90 13.58 -11.96
C GLU A 213 3.92 14.48 -11.20
N MET A 214 3.39 14.05 -10.05
CA MET A 214 2.47 14.87 -9.25
C MET A 214 3.13 16.19 -8.82
N GLU A 215 4.36 16.15 -8.35
CA GLU A 215 5.08 17.35 -7.88
C GLU A 215 5.38 18.35 -9.01
N SER A 216 5.36 17.92 -10.26
CA SER A 216 5.53 18.78 -11.44
C SER A 216 4.24 19.44 -11.92
N MET A 217 3.08 19.07 -11.36
CA MET A 217 1.77 19.58 -11.78
C MET A 217 1.33 20.76 -10.90
N ASP A 218 1.40 21.97 -11.46
CA ASP A 218 1.00 23.21 -10.77
C ASP A 218 -0.51 23.24 -10.46
N GLU A 219 -1.33 22.53 -11.23
CA GLU A 219 -2.80 22.58 -11.09
C GLU A 219 -3.34 21.78 -9.90
N LEU A 220 -2.54 20.88 -9.29
CA LEU A 220 -3.04 19.96 -8.25
C LEU A 220 -3.56 20.68 -7.01
N ASP A 221 -2.93 21.78 -6.58
CA ASP A 221 -3.39 22.54 -5.42
C ASP A 221 -4.78 23.16 -5.69
N GLN A 222 -5.04 23.63 -6.92
CA GLN A 222 -6.35 24.14 -7.32
C GLN A 222 -7.41 23.04 -7.43
N ILE A 223 -7.00 21.83 -7.83
CA ILE A 223 -7.91 20.68 -7.89
C ILE A 223 -8.29 20.24 -6.48
N LEU A 224 -7.31 20.08 -5.58
CA LEU A 224 -7.55 19.74 -4.17
C LEU A 224 -8.45 20.77 -3.48
N SER A 225 -8.28 22.06 -3.78
CA SER A 225 -9.12 23.12 -3.19
C SER A 225 -10.59 23.03 -3.58
N LYS A 226 -10.93 22.28 -4.64
CA LYS A 226 -12.32 22.00 -5.05
C LYS A 226 -12.77 20.60 -4.69
N PHE A 227 -11.86 19.63 -4.71
CA PHE A 227 -12.14 18.23 -4.40
C PHE A 227 -12.48 18.04 -2.93
N ILE A 228 -11.71 18.65 -2.03
CA ILE A 228 -11.89 18.51 -0.58
C ILE A 228 -13.24 19.06 -0.09
N PRO A 229 -13.70 20.27 -0.51
CA PRO A 229 -15.04 20.74 -0.15
C PRO A 229 -16.16 19.80 -0.59
N LEU A 230 -16.10 19.22 -1.80
CA LEU A 230 -17.10 18.24 -2.26
C LEU A 230 -17.08 16.96 -1.42
N THR A 231 -15.89 16.51 -0.99
CA THR A 231 -15.79 15.39 -0.04
C THR A 231 -16.49 15.72 1.28
N ILE A 232 -16.26 16.91 1.83
CA ILE A 232 -16.89 17.37 3.08
C ILE A 232 -18.41 17.47 2.92
N GLU A 233 -18.88 18.06 1.82
CA GLU A 233 -20.31 18.20 1.51
C GLU A 233 -20.98 16.84 1.37
N CYS A 234 -20.36 15.88 0.67
CA CYS A 234 -20.88 14.53 0.52
C CYS A 234 -21.04 13.79 1.85
N ILE A 235 -20.14 14.05 2.81
CA ILE A 235 -20.21 13.48 4.15
C ILE A 235 -21.36 14.08 4.95
N ARG A 236 -21.43 15.43 4.99
CA ARG A 236 -22.34 16.17 5.86
C ARG A 236 -23.77 16.23 5.32
N GLU A 237 -23.91 16.42 4.01
CA GLU A 237 -25.18 16.66 3.32
C GLU A 237 -25.27 15.77 2.07
N PRO A 238 -25.30 14.42 2.21
CA PRO A 238 -25.43 13.53 1.07
C PRO A 238 -26.77 13.74 0.37
N ILE A 239 -26.77 13.68 -0.96
CA ILE A 239 -27.99 13.85 -1.76
C ILE A 239 -28.87 12.60 -1.67
N CYS A 240 -28.24 11.43 -1.74
CA CYS A 240 -28.90 10.14 -1.51
C CYS A 240 -27.86 9.07 -1.13
N PHE A 241 -28.35 7.86 -0.86
CA PHE A 241 -27.53 6.68 -0.60
C PHE A 241 -27.71 5.67 -1.74
N TYR A 242 -26.62 5.09 -2.21
CA TYR A 242 -26.62 4.09 -3.27
C TYR A 242 -26.10 2.74 -2.75
N SER A 243 -26.82 1.66 -3.06
CA SER A 243 -26.42 0.30 -2.66
C SER A 243 -25.25 -0.16 -3.52
N LYS A 244 -24.10 -0.44 -2.89
CA LYS A 244 -22.92 -0.98 -3.55
C LYS A 244 -22.57 -2.34 -2.96
N GLN A 245 -22.53 -3.35 -3.83
CA GLN A 245 -22.03 -4.68 -3.51
C GLN A 245 -20.50 -4.72 -3.70
N PHE A 246 -19.77 -5.10 -2.67
CA PHE A 246 -18.33 -5.35 -2.76
C PHE A 246 -18.14 -6.85 -2.87
N HIS A 247 -17.61 -7.32 -4.00
CA HIS A 247 -17.24 -8.72 -4.17
C HIS A 247 -15.72 -8.85 -4.32
N ASP A 248 -15.10 -9.54 -3.36
CA ASP A 248 -13.68 -9.87 -3.41
C ASP A 248 -13.46 -11.29 -2.94
N GLN A 249 -13.17 -12.22 -3.87
CA GLN A 249 -12.79 -13.65 -3.79
C GLN A 249 -13.43 -14.57 -2.71
N SER A 250 -13.74 -14.06 -1.51
CA SER A 250 -14.43 -14.71 -0.39
C SER A 250 -15.41 -13.81 0.41
N GLU A 251 -15.55 -12.52 0.07
CA GLU A 251 -16.38 -11.54 0.79
C GLU A 251 -17.42 -10.92 -0.16
N SER A 252 -18.67 -10.81 0.33
CA SER A 252 -19.75 -10.07 -0.33
C SER A 252 -20.47 -9.22 0.70
N VAL A 253 -20.25 -7.90 0.67
CA VAL A 253 -20.92 -6.95 1.55
C VAL A 253 -21.74 -6.01 0.70
N ASN A 254 -23.01 -5.79 1.05
CA ASN A 254 -23.87 -4.84 0.37
C ASN A 254 -24.20 -3.67 1.30
N GLU A 255 -23.67 -2.50 1.00
CA GLU A 255 -23.80 -1.33 1.86
C GLU A 255 -24.38 -0.13 1.11
N SER A 256 -25.11 0.70 1.84
CA SER A 256 -25.68 1.95 1.32
C SER A 256 -24.70 3.10 1.52
N ILE A 257 -24.05 3.55 0.46
CA ILE A 257 -22.98 4.55 0.49
C ILE A 257 -23.50 5.94 0.14
N ARG A 258 -23.04 6.97 0.87
CA ARG A 258 -23.33 8.39 0.64
C ARG A 258 -22.90 8.84 -0.75
N THR A 259 -23.68 9.75 -1.33
CA THR A 259 -23.41 10.28 -2.65
C THR A 259 -23.58 11.80 -2.74
N ILE A 260 -22.91 12.38 -3.73
CA ILE A 260 -23.01 13.81 -4.08
C ILE A 260 -22.99 13.99 -5.61
N ASN A 261 -23.57 15.11 -6.07
CA ASN A 261 -23.43 15.55 -7.45
C ASN A 261 -22.01 16.08 -7.69
N GLY A 262 -21.28 15.45 -8.58
CA GLY A 262 -20.08 15.99 -9.19
C GLY A 262 -20.39 17.16 -10.13
N ASN A 263 -19.35 17.94 -10.43
CA ASN A 263 -19.46 19.15 -11.24
C ASN A 263 -19.87 18.92 -12.70
N ASN A 264 -19.85 17.67 -13.15
CA ASN A 264 -20.28 17.22 -14.47
C ASN A 264 -21.75 16.74 -14.49
N GLY A 265 -22.49 16.86 -13.38
CA GLY A 265 -23.87 16.43 -13.25
C GLY A 265 -24.05 14.95 -12.89
N PHE A 266 -22.98 14.25 -12.54
CA PHE A 266 -23.02 12.84 -12.16
C PHE A 266 -23.03 12.64 -10.66
N VAL A 267 -23.65 11.56 -10.20
CA VAL A 267 -23.63 11.16 -8.81
C VAL A 267 -22.37 10.32 -8.55
N TYR A 268 -21.52 10.78 -7.63
CA TYR A 268 -20.34 10.05 -7.18
C TYR A 268 -20.53 9.61 -5.72
N LEU A 269 -20.03 8.42 -5.43
CA LEU A 269 -20.05 7.83 -4.10
C LEU A 269 -18.91 8.39 -3.24
N ILE A 270 -19.07 8.42 -1.91
CA ILE A 270 -18.04 8.99 -1.03
C ILE A 270 -16.71 8.22 -1.07
N ASP A 271 -16.74 6.91 -1.31
CA ASP A 271 -15.53 6.07 -1.43
C ASP A 271 -14.63 6.50 -2.60
N TYR A 272 -15.21 6.98 -3.71
CA TYR A 272 -14.47 7.57 -4.82
C TYR A 272 -13.60 8.77 -4.35
N TYR A 273 -14.19 9.67 -3.57
CA TYR A 273 -13.49 10.86 -3.08
C TYR A 273 -12.41 10.50 -2.05
N LEU A 274 -12.74 9.61 -1.11
CA LEU A 274 -11.80 9.15 -0.09
C LEU A 274 -10.63 8.39 -0.72
N ASN A 275 -10.88 7.55 -1.72
CA ASN A 275 -9.83 6.79 -2.41
C ASN A 275 -8.94 7.71 -3.27
N THR A 276 -9.51 8.75 -3.87
CA THR A 276 -8.75 9.78 -4.60
C THR A 276 -7.82 10.56 -3.66
N LEU A 277 -8.32 11.03 -2.52
CA LEU A 277 -7.50 11.71 -1.50
C LEU A 277 -6.44 10.79 -0.91
N TYR A 278 -6.76 9.50 -0.74
CA TYR A 278 -5.80 8.47 -0.35
C TYR A 278 -4.66 8.39 -1.37
N GLY A 279 -4.97 8.31 -2.68
CA GLY A 279 -3.97 8.30 -3.75
C GLY A 279 -2.99 9.47 -3.69
N TYR A 280 -3.51 10.69 -3.49
CA TYR A 280 -2.66 11.88 -3.29
C TYR A 280 -1.81 11.79 -2.01
N SER A 281 -2.36 11.29 -0.90
CA SER A 281 -1.66 11.18 0.39
C SER A 281 -0.54 10.13 0.44
N ILE A 282 -0.42 9.27 -0.59
CA ILE A 282 0.74 8.40 -0.77
C ILE A 282 2.00 9.26 -0.85
N ASN A 283 1.94 10.40 -1.56
CA ASN A 283 2.99 11.40 -1.56
C ASN A 283 2.89 12.28 -0.29
N ASP A 284 3.97 12.21 0.51
CA ASP A 284 4.14 12.90 1.79
C ASP A 284 3.86 14.41 1.73
N LYS A 285 4.13 15.08 0.61
CA LYS A 285 3.93 16.53 0.44
C LYS A 285 2.46 16.97 0.47
N PHE A 286 1.53 16.06 0.17
CA PHE A 286 0.10 16.38 0.17
C PHE A 286 -0.59 16.07 1.49
N ARG A 287 0.03 15.32 2.41
CA ARG A 287 -0.64 14.86 3.65
C ARG A 287 -1.15 16.02 4.51
N GLU A 288 -0.29 16.97 4.85
CA GLU A 288 -0.70 18.14 5.64
C GLU A 288 -1.67 19.04 4.88
N LYS A 289 -1.44 19.23 3.57
CA LYS A 289 -2.32 20.01 2.70
C LYS A 289 -3.74 19.44 2.69
N ILE A 290 -3.90 18.12 2.72
CA ILE A 290 -5.20 17.45 2.75
C ILE A 290 -5.79 17.54 4.16
N PHE A 291 -5.06 17.07 5.17
CA PHE A 291 -5.59 16.90 6.53
C PHE A 291 -6.04 18.21 7.19
N PHE A 292 -5.28 19.30 7.00
CA PHE A 292 -5.57 20.60 7.60
C PHE A 292 -6.46 21.50 6.72
N TYR A 293 -6.93 21.00 5.56
CA TYR A 293 -7.81 21.78 4.71
C TYR A 293 -9.23 21.80 5.25
N GLN A 294 -9.69 23.00 5.66
CA GLN A 294 -11.01 23.21 6.24
C GLN A 294 -11.28 22.19 7.36
N ASP A 295 -12.47 21.59 7.39
CA ASP A 295 -12.88 20.60 8.38
C ASP A 295 -12.77 19.16 7.87
N LEU A 296 -11.91 18.88 6.87
CA LEU A 296 -11.85 17.53 6.29
C LEU A 296 -11.60 16.46 7.35
N ALA A 297 -10.62 16.66 8.24
CA ALA A 297 -10.30 15.70 9.29
C ALA A 297 -11.51 15.38 10.19
N GLU A 298 -12.28 16.39 10.60
CA GLU A 298 -13.46 16.20 11.44
C GLU A 298 -14.59 15.50 10.68
N SER A 299 -14.80 15.83 9.41
CA SER A 299 -15.78 15.15 8.55
C SER A 299 -15.40 13.68 8.30
N VAL A 300 -14.12 13.39 8.07
CA VAL A 300 -13.67 11.99 7.90
C VAL A 300 -13.77 11.22 9.22
N LYS A 301 -13.48 11.83 10.38
CA LYS A 301 -13.75 11.21 11.69
C LYS A 301 -15.25 10.93 11.87
N PHE A 302 -16.13 11.85 11.48
CA PHE A 302 -17.58 11.63 11.52
C PHE A 302 -17.99 10.37 10.75
N LEU A 303 -17.43 10.11 9.56
CA LEU A 303 -17.67 8.84 8.85
C LEU A 303 -17.19 7.61 9.63
N VAL A 304 -16.09 7.72 10.37
CA VAL A 304 -15.63 6.61 11.22
C VAL A 304 -16.65 6.33 12.33
N TYR A 305 -17.21 7.38 12.93
CA TYR A 305 -18.23 7.26 13.99
C TYR A 305 -19.56 6.68 13.47
N ASP A 306 -20.10 7.23 12.38
CA ASP A 306 -21.50 7.04 11.96
C ASP A 306 -21.68 6.30 10.62
N GLY A 307 -20.62 6.13 9.84
CA GLY A 307 -20.69 5.48 8.52
C GLY A 307 -20.97 3.97 8.60
N ASN A 308 -21.29 3.37 7.45
CA ASN A 308 -21.37 1.90 7.33
C ASN A 308 -19.96 1.26 7.29
N GLU A 309 -19.86 -0.08 7.24
CA GLU A 309 -18.55 -0.76 7.30
C GLU A 309 -17.59 -0.34 6.16
N VAL A 310 -18.14 -0.11 4.96
CA VAL A 310 -17.36 0.31 3.78
C VAL A 310 -16.89 1.75 3.92
N GLU A 311 -17.76 2.65 4.34
CA GLU A 311 -17.43 4.06 4.55
C GLU A 311 -16.36 4.21 5.63
N LYS A 312 -16.51 3.47 6.75
CA LYS A 312 -15.50 3.40 7.80
C LYS A 312 -14.17 2.90 7.26
N PHE A 313 -14.17 1.88 6.40
CA PHE A 313 -12.94 1.35 5.81
C PHE A 313 -12.20 2.41 4.99
N TYR A 314 -12.89 3.11 4.07
CA TYR A 314 -12.24 4.15 3.25
C TYR A 314 -11.82 5.36 4.08
N ALA A 315 -12.60 5.74 5.09
CA ALA A 315 -12.26 6.83 6.01
C ALA A 315 -11.00 6.50 6.83
N LEU A 316 -10.94 5.30 7.41
CA LEU A 316 -9.77 4.81 8.13
C LEU A 316 -8.56 4.65 7.20
N LYS A 317 -8.74 4.10 6.01
CA LYS A 317 -7.67 3.98 4.99
C LYS A 317 -7.02 5.33 4.71
N LEU A 318 -7.82 6.38 4.54
CA LEU A 318 -7.31 7.76 4.35
C LEU A 318 -6.61 8.29 5.61
N LEU A 319 -7.23 8.20 6.78
CA LEU A 319 -6.65 8.71 8.03
C LEU A 319 -5.35 8.01 8.39
N THR A 320 -5.25 6.69 8.18
CA THR A 320 -4.01 5.93 8.38
C THR A 320 -2.91 6.44 7.47
N GLN A 321 -3.20 6.62 6.17
CA GLN A 321 -2.21 7.12 5.21
C GLN A 321 -1.73 8.54 5.54
N LEU A 322 -2.64 9.41 5.97
CA LEU A 322 -2.30 10.77 6.42
C LEU A 322 -1.45 10.77 7.70
N SER A 323 -1.65 9.79 8.58
CA SER A 323 -0.97 9.67 9.87
C SER A 323 0.47 9.16 9.80
N PHE A 324 0.97 8.84 8.60
CA PHE A 324 2.41 8.69 8.39
C PHE A 324 3.18 10.01 8.46
N ASN A 325 2.48 11.15 8.55
CA ASN A 325 3.06 12.43 8.94
C ASN A 325 2.97 12.61 10.48
N GLU A 326 4.09 12.96 11.10
CA GLU A 326 4.20 13.08 12.56
C GLU A 326 3.30 14.16 13.18
N ASN A 327 3.05 15.28 12.49
CA ASN A 327 2.18 16.33 13.01
C ASN A 327 0.71 15.87 13.06
N ILE A 328 0.26 15.21 11.99
CA ILE A 328 -1.08 14.62 11.89
C ILE A 328 -1.25 13.52 12.94
N LYS A 329 -0.27 12.61 13.03
CA LYS A 329 -0.23 11.53 14.02
C LYS A 329 -0.37 12.06 15.45
N LYS A 330 0.40 13.08 15.83
CA LYS A 330 0.32 13.71 17.16
C LYS A 330 -1.06 14.30 17.41
N LYS A 331 -1.68 14.95 16.42
CA LYS A 331 -3.01 15.54 16.56
C LYS A 331 -4.09 14.47 16.79
N LEU A 332 -4.09 13.39 16.00
CA LEU A 332 -5.05 12.28 16.15
C LEU A 332 -4.76 11.44 17.40
N GLY A 333 -3.50 11.23 17.76
CA GLY A 333 -3.13 10.48 18.97
C GLY A 333 -3.49 11.20 20.28
N ASN A 334 -3.61 12.53 20.26
CA ASN A 334 -4.08 13.32 21.41
C ASN A 334 -5.61 13.32 21.55
N ASP A 335 -6.35 12.86 20.54
CA ASP A 335 -7.81 12.76 20.55
C ASP A 335 -8.24 11.46 21.25
N LYS A 336 -8.39 11.53 22.58
CA LYS A 336 -8.71 10.38 23.43
C LYS A 336 -10.05 9.75 23.08
N GLU A 337 -11.05 10.57 22.79
CA GLU A 337 -12.41 10.12 22.44
C GLU A 337 -12.39 9.32 21.13
N PHE A 338 -11.69 9.83 20.12
CA PHE A 338 -11.50 9.11 18.87
C PHE A 338 -10.75 7.80 19.06
N PHE A 339 -9.68 7.80 19.86
CA PHE A 339 -8.90 6.59 20.13
C PHE A 339 -9.67 5.51 20.90
N GLU A 340 -10.53 5.90 21.85
CA GLU A 340 -11.42 4.98 22.56
C GLU A 340 -12.43 4.35 21.60
N PHE A 341 -13.06 5.16 20.75
CA PHE A 341 -14.00 4.66 19.74
C PHE A 341 -13.33 3.68 18.75
N LEU A 342 -12.10 3.96 18.30
CA LEU A 342 -11.36 3.03 17.44
C LEU A 342 -11.17 1.65 18.11
N LYS A 343 -10.88 1.62 19.41
CA LYS A 343 -10.77 0.36 20.17
C LYS A 343 -12.10 -0.37 20.25
N GLU A 344 -13.20 0.35 20.47
CA GLU A 344 -14.54 -0.24 20.47
C GLU A 344 -14.85 -0.88 19.12
N VAL A 345 -14.62 -0.15 18.02
CA VAL A 345 -14.77 -0.67 16.66
C VAL A 345 -13.95 -1.95 16.51
N ASN A 346 -12.66 -1.94 16.83
CA ASN A 346 -11.80 -3.11 16.65
C ASN A 346 -12.18 -4.32 17.54
N SER A 347 -12.80 -4.07 18.69
CA SER A 347 -13.24 -5.13 19.61
C SER A 347 -14.54 -5.83 19.20
N ALA A 348 -15.27 -5.30 18.21
CA ALA A 348 -16.49 -5.91 17.72
C ALA A 348 -16.21 -7.30 17.13
N GLU A 349 -16.93 -8.32 17.60
CA GLU A 349 -16.79 -9.70 17.13
C GLU A 349 -17.38 -9.91 15.71
N SER A 350 -18.18 -8.97 15.21
CA SER A 350 -19.09 -9.15 14.06
C SER A 350 -18.68 -8.38 12.79
N PHE A 351 -17.40 -8.39 12.41
CA PHE A 351 -17.01 -7.80 11.12
C PHE A 351 -17.41 -8.72 9.97
N GLU A 352 -18.46 -8.34 9.23
CA GLU A 352 -18.76 -8.98 7.94
C GLU A 352 -17.67 -8.60 6.92
N PHE A 353 -17.16 -7.37 7.00
CA PHE A 353 -16.07 -6.88 6.19
C PHE A 353 -14.70 -6.99 6.89
N LYS A 354 -13.94 -8.06 6.64
CA LYS A 354 -12.67 -8.32 7.36
C LYS A 354 -11.62 -7.24 7.11
N LYS A 355 -11.64 -6.59 5.94
CA LYS A 355 -10.73 -5.48 5.61
C LYS A 355 -10.84 -4.31 6.59
N LEU A 356 -12.04 -4.05 7.13
CA LEU A 356 -12.25 -3.01 8.13
C LEU A 356 -11.50 -3.32 9.44
N LYS A 357 -11.51 -4.58 9.88
CA LYS A 357 -10.81 -5.02 11.09
C LYS A 357 -9.29 -4.88 10.96
N ILE A 358 -8.76 -5.23 9.79
CA ILE A 358 -7.33 -5.12 9.51
C ILE A 358 -6.91 -3.64 9.57
N ILE A 359 -7.59 -2.77 8.81
CA ILE A 359 -7.20 -1.35 8.75
C ILE A 359 -7.40 -0.62 10.09
N SER A 360 -8.42 -0.98 10.88
CA SER A 360 -8.64 -0.37 12.20
C SER A 360 -7.53 -0.77 13.18
N SER A 361 -7.11 -2.03 13.14
CA SER A 361 -5.97 -2.53 13.90
C SER A 361 -4.70 -1.77 13.49
N ASP A 362 -4.39 -1.71 12.19
CA ASP A 362 -3.19 -1.04 11.66
C ASP A 362 -3.13 0.43 12.09
N PHE A 363 -4.28 1.10 12.08
CA PHE A 363 -4.38 2.50 12.48
C PHE A 363 -4.13 2.70 13.98
N ILE A 364 -4.73 1.87 14.84
CA ILE A 364 -4.52 1.92 16.29
C ILE A 364 -3.02 1.72 16.62
N TRP A 365 -2.36 0.79 15.95
CA TRP A 365 -0.92 0.59 16.13
C TRP A 365 -0.10 1.81 15.70
N LEU A 366 -0.43 2.39 14.54
CA LEU A 366 0.25 3.56 14.03
C LEU A 366 0.17 4.74 15.01
N LEU A 367 -1.00 4.95 15.63
CA LEU A 367 -1.22 6.00 16.62
C LEU A 367 -0.58 5.68 17.98
N SER A 368 -0.67 4.44 18.46
CA SER A 368 -0.20 4.04 19.80
C SER A 368 1.33 4.03 19.94
N LYS A 369 2.07 3.78 18.86
CA LYS A 369 3.55 3.81 18.88
C LYS A 369 4.06 5.25 18.73
N SER A 370 3.86 6.08 19.75
CA SER A 370 4.43 7.43 19.89
C SER A 370 5.80 7.39 20.56
N GLU A 371 6.87 7.71 19.80
CA GLU A 371 8.30 7.64 20.18
C GLU A 371 8.75 6.31 20.85
N PRO A 372 9.92 5.75 20.51
CA PRO A 372 10.43 4.61 21.25
C PRO A 372 10.69 5.06 22.70
N GLU A 373 9.84 4.66 23.65
CA GLU A 373 10.34 4.41 25.00
C GLU A 373 11.45 3.38 24.81
N LEU A 374 12.70 3.81 25.01
CA LEU A 374 13.88 2.94 24.99
C LEU A 374 13.82 2.03 26.22
N GLU A 375 12.81 1.16 26.30
CA GLU A 375 12.93 -0.08 27.04
C GLU A 375 14.10 -0.83 26.42
N LYS A 376 15.07 -1.22 27.27
CA LYS A 376 16.28 -1.90 26.83
C LYS A 376 15.88 -3.15 26.04
N LEU A 377 16.02 -3.10 24.72
CA LEU A 377 15.89 -4.26 23.85
C LEU A 377 16.86 -5.35 24.35
N ASP A 378 16.29 -6.40 24.94
CA ASP A 378 16.99 -7.62 25.29
C ASP A 378 17.62 -8.24 24.03
N GLN A 379 18.94 -8.43 24.02
CA GLN A 379 19.68 -9.02 22.90
C GLN A 379 19.56 -10.56 22.83
N HIS A 380 18.34 -11.11 22.85
CA HIS A 380 18.14 -12.55 22.72
C HIS A 380 17.08 -12.90 21.68
N GLY A 381 17.51 -12.97 20.41
CA GLY A 381 16.73 -13.55 19.31
C GLY A 381 17.06 -13.03 17.91
N LEU A 382 18.34 -12.80 17.58
CA LEU A 382 18.83 -12.17 16.35
C LEU A 382 18.44 -12.96 15.08
N HIS A 383 17.26 -12.66 14.54
CA HIS A 383 16.78 -13.19 13.27
C HIS A 383 16.85 -12.11 12.18
N ILE A 384 16.75 -12.54 10.92
CA ILE A 384 16.60 -11.64 9.78
C ILE A 384 15.11 -11.62 9.42
N MET A 385 14.49 -10.44 9.43
CA MET A 385 13.10 -10.29 9.01
C MET A 385 13.04 -9.94 7.53
N ILE A 386 12.15 -10.57 6.78
CA ILE A 386 11.80 -10.20 5.41
C ILE A 386 10.51 -9.41 5.45
N SER A 387 10.60 -8.11 5.14
CA SER A 387 9.45 -7.22 4.95
C SER A 387 9.13 -7.15 3.46
N TYR A 388 7.92 -7.55 3.08
CA TYR A 388 7.51 -7.69 1.67
C TYR A 388 6.01 -7.44 1.50
N ASN A 389 5.60 -7.13 0.27
CA ASN A 389 4.19 -7.16 -0.13
C ASN A 389 3.85 -8.54 -0.71
N THR A 390 2.61 -9.01 -0.53
CA THR A 390 2.08 -10.30 -1.01
C THR A 390 2.47 -10.65 -2.45
N ALA A 391 2.57 -9.68 -3.36
CA ALA A 391 2.96 -9.95 -4.74
C ALA A 391 4.39 -10.47 -4.91
N SER A 392 5.28 -10.21 -3.96
CA SER A 392 6.64 -10.75 -3.93
C SER A 392 6.74 -12.02 -3.09
N ARG A 393 5.62 -12.59 -2.59
CA ARG A 393 5.59 -13.74 -1.68
C ARG A 393 6.38 -14.93 -2.19
N GLU A 394 6.15 -15.35 -3.42
CA GLU A 394 6.80 -16.53 -3.98
C GLU A 394 8.34 -16.36 -3.99
N MET A 395 8.81 -15.18 -4.40
CA MET A 395 10.25 -14.88 -4.39
C MET A 395 10.81 -14.79 -2.97
N CYS A 396 10.09 -14.17 -2.04
CA CYS A 396 10.52 -14.04 -0.65
C CYS A 396 10.58 -15.40 0.07
N LEU A 397 9.65 -16.31 -0.20
CA LEU A 397 9.68 -17.68 0.31
C LEU A 397 10.87 -18.48 -0.24
N LYS A 398 11.19 -18.30 -1.53
CA LYS A 398 12.41 -18.88 -2.13
C LYS A 398 13.67 -18.34 -1.46
N ILE A 399 13.77 -17.02 -1.26
CA ILE A 399 14.90 -16.39 -0.55
C ILE A 399 15.00 -16.91 0.88
N LYS A 400 13.89 -17.00 1.62
CA LYS A 400 13.84 -17.56 2.97
C LYS A 400 14.46 -18.95 3.01
N ASN A 401 13.93 -19.88 2.21
CA ASN A 401 14.38 -21.28 2.20
C ASN A 401 15.90 -21.39 1.97
N GLU A 402 16.43 -20.58 1.04
CA GLU A 402 17.84 -20.54 0.69
C GLU A 402 18.76 -19.91 1.75
N LEU A 403 18.23 -18.99 2.55
CA LEU A 403 18.95 -18.39 3.68
C LEU A 403 18.89 -19.30 4.91
N GLU A 404 17.77 -19.96 5.18
CA GLU A 404 17.62 -20.93 6.28
C GLU A 404 18.56 -22.13 6.12
N GLN A 405 18.78 -22.60 4.88
CA GLN A 405 19.78 -23.64 4.58
C GLN A 405 21.22 -23.24 4.97
N THR A 406 21.50 -21.94 5.15
CA THR A 406 22.81 -21.46 5.62
C THR A 406 22.91 -21.33 7.14
N GLY A 407 21.89 -21.78 7.88
CA GLY A 407 21.84 -21.70 9.35
C GLY A 407 21.35 -20.35 9.89
N LEU A 408 20.87 -19.44 9.03
CA LEU A 408 20.29 -18.17 9.44
C LEU A 408 18.84 -18.37 9.90
N LYS A 409 18.45 -17.74 11.01
CA LYS A 409 17.05 -17.68 11.44
C LYS A 409 16.33 -16.58 10.67
N ILE A 410 15.36 -16.95 9.83
CA ILE A 410 14.60 -16.01 9.01
C ILE A 410 13.17 -15.92 9.55
N TRP A 411 12.66 -14.70 9.69
CA TRP A 411 11.26 -14.43 9.98
C TRP A 411 10.61 -13.80 8.75
N ILE A 412 9.40 -14.24 8.46
CA ILE A 412 8.55 -13.70 7.40
C ILE A 412 7.10 -13.85 7.86
N ASP A 413 6.27 -12.84 7.62
CA ASP A 413 4.84 -12.98 7.84
C ASP A 413 4.23 -13.77 6.68
N VAL A 414 3.79 -15.00 6.93
CA VAL A 414 3.24 -15.88 5.89
C VAL A 414 1.71 -15.75 5.83
N ASP A 415 1.05 -15.11 6.80
CA ASP A 415 -0.40 -15.20 6.96
C ASP A 415 -1.09 -13.83 7.04
N GLU A 416 -1.12 -13.09 5.93
CA GLU A 416 -1.99 -11.90 5.78
C GLU A 416 -3.50 -12.22 5.95
N ILE A 417 -3.89 -13.50 5.96
CA ILE A 417 -5.29 -13.95 6.06
C ILE A 417 -5.72 -14.12 7.54
N HIS A 418 -4.78 -14.25 8.48
CA HIS A 418 -5.11 -14.50 9.90
C HIS A 418 -4.67 -13.41 10.87
N GLY A 419 -4.20 -12.26 10.38
CA GLY A 419 -3.86 -11.13 11.23
C GLY A 419 -2.79 -11.52 12.25
N SER A 420 -1.54 -11.62 11.79
CA SER A 420 -0.42 -11.54 12.72
C SER A 420 -0.67 -10.29 13.59
N SER A 421 -0.82 -10.48 14.90
CA SER A 421 -1.17 -9.34 15.76
C SER A 421 -0.08 -8.28 15.60
N LEU A 422 -0.45 -7.00 15.62
CA LEU A 422 0.51 -5.90 15.43
C LEU A 422 1.67 -5.95 16.44
N ASP A 423 1.44 -6.56 17.60
CA ASP A 423 2.46 -6.89 18.60
C ASP A 423 3.47 -7.93 18.10
N SER A 424 3.05 -8.92 17.32
CA SER A 424 3.93 -9.93 16.73
C SER A 424 4.84 -9.33 15.65
N MET A 425 4.31 -8.44 14.80
CA MET A 425 5.07 -7.70 13.80
C MET A 425 6.06 -6.73 14.45
N ALA A 426 5.62 -5.96 15.46
CA ALA A 426 6.51 -5.07 16.20
C ALA A 426 7.64 -5.84 16.89
N LYS A 427 7.33 -6.97 17.54
CA LYS A 427 8.34 -7.86 18.14
C LYS A 427 9.27 -8.46 17.11
N ALA A 428 8.82 -8.78 15.90
CA ALA A 428 9.68 -9.25 14.83
C ALA A 428 10.71 -8.17 14.45
N ILE A 429 10.26 -6.94 14.20
CA ILE A 429 11.14 -5.81 13.88
C ILE A 429 12.11 -5.54 15.03
N GLU A 430 11.62 -5.44 16.27
CA GLU A 430 12.40 -5.19 17.49
C GLU A 430 13.47 -6.27 17.70
N ASN A 431 13.14 -7.55 17.53
CA ASN A 431 14.09 -8.65 17.75
C ASN A 431 14.96 -8.97 16.52
N SER A 432 14.73 -8.30 15.38
CA SER A 432 15.52 -8.52 14.17
C SER A 432 16.88 -7.83 14.24
N SER A 433 17.88 -8.46 13.62
CA SER A 433 19.21 -7.86 13.39
C SER A 433 19.27 -7.12 12.07
N ILE A 434 18.62 -7.68 11.05
CA ILE A 434 18.61 -7.20 9.68
C ILE A 434 17.18 -7.27 9.18
N ILE A 435 16.73 -6.19 8.53
CA ILE A 435 15.48 -6.14 7.76
C ILE A 435 15.85 -6.25 6.29
N LEU A 436 15.42 -7.33 5.63
CA LEU A 436 15.41 -7.43 4.18
C LEU A 436 14.14 -6.76 3.67
N MET A 437 14.29 -5.60 3.05
CA MET A 437 13.18 -4.78 2.59
C MET A 437 12.94 -5.02 1.10
N CYS A 438 11.92 -5.79 0.75
CA CYS A 438 11.61 -6.19 -0.61
C CYS A 438 10.87 -5.06 -1.36
N VAL A 439 11.63 -4.12 -1.91
CA VAL A 439 11.11 -2.89 -2.52
C VAL A 439 10.50 -3.14 -3.90
N SER A 440 9.31 -2.57 -4.09
CA SER A 440 8.51 -2.52 -5.30
C SER A 440 7.49 -1.38 -5.18
N GLU A 441 6.76 -1.05 -6.24
CA GLU A 441 5.67 -0.06 -6.15
C GLU A 441 4.56 -0.54 -5.21
N LYS A 442 4.19 -1.83 -5.27
CA LYS A 442 3.22 -2.44 -4.34
C LYS A 442 3.67 -2.31 -2.88
N TYR A 443 4.97 -2.46 -2.62
CA TYR A 443 5.52 -2.23 -1.28
C TYR A 443 5.38 -0.76 -0.85
N ARG A 444 5.61 0.20 -1.76
CA ARG A 444 5.51 1.65 -1.46
C ARG A 444 4.08 2.11 -1.15
N GLN A 445 3.08 1.46 -1.72
CA GLN A 445 1.68 1.86 -1.56
C GLN A 445 0.98 1.10 -0.42
N SER A 446 1.59 0.03 0.07
CA SER A 446 1.07 -0.76 1.19
C SER A 446 1.25 -0.02 2.51
N ILE A 447 0.13 0.27 3.18
CA ILE A 447 0.09 0.85 4.53
C ILE A 447 0.94 0.01 5.49
N ASN A 448 0.82 -1.32 5.42
CA ASN A 448 1.49 -2.24 6.33
C ASN A 448 3.00 -2.21 6.09
N CYS A 449 3.43 -2.26 4.83
CA CYS A 449 4.84 -2.16 4.48
C CYS A 449 5.43 -0.79 4.88
N GLN A 450 4.67 0.30 4.72
CA GLN A 450 5.09 1.64 5.13
C GLN A 450 5.25 1.72 6.66
N ALA A 451 4.29 1.17 7.41
CA ALA A 451 4.33 1.06 8.86
C ALA A 451 5.57 0.29 9.35
N GLU A 452 5.82 -0.90 8.80
CA GLU A 452 7.00 -1.72 9.11
C GLU A 452 8.30 -0.97 8.80
N ALA A 453 8.40 -0.40 7.60
CA ALA A 453 9.60 0.29 7.13
C ALA A 453 9.92 1.51 8.00
N GLN A 454 8.92 2.34 8.32
CA GLN A 454 9.12 3.50 9.18
C GLN A 454 9.45 3.09 10.62
N TYR A 455 8.88 2.00 11.14
CA TYR A 455 9.24 1.52 12.47
C TYR A 455 10.66 0.98 12.53
N ALA A 456 11.06 0.16 11.55
CA ALA A 456 12.43 -0.32 11.42
C ALA A 456 13.44 0.84 11.28
N PHE A 457 13.09 1.86 10.49
CA PHE A 457 13.91 3.07 10.33
C PHE A 457 14.04 3.86 11.64
N ARG A 458 12.93 4.06 12.38
CA ARG A 458 12.94 4.73 13.69
C ARG A 458 13.79 3.99 14.73
N LEU A 459 13.77 2.66 14.71
CA LEU A 459 14.62 1.82 15.58
C LEU A 459 16.07 1.70 15.09
N ASN A 460 16.45 2.45 14.04
CA ASN A 460 17.79 2.40 13.41
C ASN A 460 18.23 0.97 13.07
N LYS A 461 17.31 0.15 12.54
CA LYS A 461 17.59 -1.23 12.14
C LYS A 461 18.49 -1.27 10.92
N THR A 462 19.30 -2.32 10.82
CA THR A 462 20.11 -2.57 9.61
C THR A 462 19.17 -3.01 8.48
N ILE A 463 18.98 -2.16 7.46
CA ILE A 463 18.10 -2.45 6.32
C ILE A 463 18.93 -2.81 5.09
N ILE A 464 18.58 -3.90 4.41
CA ILE A 464 19.11 -4.28 3.09
C ILE A 464 17.94 -4.24 2.09
N PRO A 465 17.88 -3.25 1.20
CA PRO A 465 16.86 -3.19 0.16
C PRO A 465 17.06 -4.28 -0.90
N LEU A 466 16.01 -5.03 -1.20
CA LEU A 466 15.95 -6.03 -2.26
C LEU A 466 15.01 -5.55 -3.37
N VAL A 467 15.53 -5.27 -4.56
CA VAL A 467 14.71 -4.81 -5.69
C VAL A 467 13.96 -6.01 -6.28
N MET A 468 12.63 -5.98 -6.16
CA MET A 468 11.73 -7.04 -6.64
C MET A 468 10.99 -6.69 -7.93
N GLN A 469 11.11 -5.44 -8.40
CA GLN A 469 10.45 -4.93 -9.60
C GLN A 469 11.48 -4.31 -10.56
N PRO A 470 11.47 -4.65 -11.87
CA PRO A 470 12.39 -4.09 -12.84
C PRO A 470 12.33 -2.55 -12.85
N GLY A 471 13.50 -1.91 -12.87
CA GLY A 471 13.63 -0.44 -12.94
C GLY A 471 13.35 0.31 -11.62
N TYR A 472 13.07 -0.40 -10.52
CA TYR A 472 12.69 0.22 -9.25
C TYR A 472 13.89 0.55 -8.34
N HIS A 473 14.93 1.16 -8.92
CA HIS A 473 16.17 1.56 -8.22
C HIS A 473 16.15 2.99 -7.71
N ASN A 474 15.42 3.87 -8.41
CA ASN A 474 15.35 5.30 -8.13
C ASN A 474 13.98 5.63 -7.50
N VAL A 475 13.82 5.30 -6.23
CA VAL A 475 12.56 5.48 -5.51
C VAL A 475 12.50 6.87 -4.88
N SER A 476 11.39 7.59 -5.08
CA SER A 476 11.09 8.89 -4.47
C SER A 476 10.21 8.76 -3.22
N GLY A 477 9.91 9.89 -2.56
CA GLY A 477 8.99 9.95 -1.42
C GLY A 477 9.53 9.30 -0.15
N TRP A 478 8.62 8.83 0.73
CA TRP A 478 8.96 8.26 2.03
C TRP A 478 9.93 7.08 1.94
N LEU A 479 9.77 6.22 0.94
CA LEU A 479 10.59 5.02 0.78
C LEU A 479 12.01 5.39 0.34
N GLY A 480 12.14 6.39 -0.55
CA GLY A 480 13.43 6.94 -0.97
C GLY A 480 14.25 7.51 0.19
N ILE A 481 13.60 8.17 1.17
CA ILE A 481 14.25 8.67 2.38
C ILE A 481 14.84 7.51 3.21
N ILE A 482 14.12 6.38 3.32
CA ILE A 482 14.55 5.24 4.12
C ILE A 482 15.72 4.49 3.46
N ILE A 483 15.74 4.36 2.14
CA ILE A 483 16.69 3.49 1.42
C ILE A 483 17.79 4.23 0.65
N GLY A 484 17.74 5.57 0.56
CA GLY A 484 18.54 6.36 -0.38
C GLY A 484 20.06 6.23 -0.28
N ASP A 485 20.60 5.84 0.88
CA ASP A 485 22.03 5.66 1.14
C ASP A 485 22.47 4.18 1.19
N LYS A 486 21.55 3.25 0.90
CA LYS A 486 21.74 1.80 1.14
C LYS A 486 22.15 1.07 -0.14
N ILE A 487 22.89 -0.02 0.03
CA ILE A 487 23.29 -0.89 -1.08
C ILE A 487 22.14 -1.84 -1.42
N PHE A 488 21.64 -1.74 -2.64
CA PHE A 488 20.58 -2.59 -3.17
C PHE A 488 21.10 -3.96 -3.62
N VAL A 489 20.30 -4.99 -3.39
CA VAL A 489 20.44 -6.28 -4.09
C VAL A 489 19.30 -6.44 -5.07
N ASP A 490 19.62 -6.58 -6.34
CA ASP A 490 18.64 -6.62 -7.41
C ASP A 490 18.33 -8.06 -7.84
N PHE A 491 17.09 -8.50 -7.59
CA PHE A 491 16.59 -9.81 -7.98
C PHE A 491 15.96 -9.83 -9.37
N THR A 492 15.92 -8.69 -10.06
CA THR A 492 15.33 -8.54 -11.41
C THR A 492 16.38 -8.44 -12.51
N LYS A 493 17.59 -7.97 -12.19
CA LYS A 493 18.68 -7.79 -13.15
C LYS A 493 19.54 -9.03 -13.39
N TYR A 494 19.67 -9.90 -12.39
CA TYR A 494 20.54 -11.08 -12.44
C TYR A 494 19.73 -12.37 -12.21
N LYS A 495 20.33 -13.51 -12.54
CA LYS A 495 19.77 -14.81 -12.16
C LYS A 495 19.69 -14.93 -10.64
N PHE A 496 18.70 -15.67 -10.16
CA PHE A 496 18.41 -15.82 -8.74
C PHE A 496 19.64 -16.21 -7.91
N GLU A 497 20.45 -17.15 -8.37
CA GLU A 497 21.62 -17.66 -7.65
C GLU A 497 22.69 -16.57 -7.45
N GLU A 498 22.88 -15.69 -8.45
CA GLU A 498 23.82 -14.58 -8.39
C GLU A 498 23.31 -13.47 -7.46
N SER A 499 22.02 -13.14 -7.53
CA SER A 499 21.40 -12.19 -6.60
C SER A 499 21.43 -12.70 -5.15
N LEU A 500 21.18 -13.99 -4.95
CA LEU A 500 21.27 -14.64 -3.64
C LEU A 500 22.70 -14.62 -3.09
N LYS A 501 23.71 -14.87 -3.94
CA LYS A 501 25.12 -14.75 -3.54
C LYS A 501 25.46 -13.32 -3.09
N ARG A 502 24.98 -12.31 -3.82
CA ARG A 502 25.15 -10.90 -3.45
C ARG A 502 24.45 -10.59 -2.13
N LEU A 503 23.24 -11.09 -1.93
CA LEU A 503 22.51 -10.95 -0.67
C LEU A 503 23.26 -11.57 0.50
N LYS A 504 23.72 -12.81 0.37
CA LYS A 504 24.51 -13.51 1.40
C LYS A 504 25.77 -12.71 1.74
N ASN A 505 26.44 -12.13 0.75
CA ASN A 505 27.59 -11.26 0.98
C ASN A 505 27.23 -9.99 1.76
N GLN A 506 26.12 -9.31 1.42
CA GLN A 506 25.68 -8.11 2.16
C GLN A 506 25.29 -8.44 3.60
N ILE A 507 24.56 -9.53 3.82
CA ILE A 507 24.21 -10.02 5.16
C ILE A 507 25.48 -10.29 5.98
N ASN A 508 26.46 -10.99 5.40
CA ASN A 508 27.74 -11.25 6.06
C ASN A 508 28.52 -9.96 6.36
N LEU A 509 28.50 -8.96 5.46
CA LEU A 509 29.10 -7.66 5.70
C LEU A 509 28.43 -6.93 6.86
N CYS A 510 27.10 -7.02 7.00
CA CYS A 510 26.38 -6.45 8.15
C CYS A 510 26.78 -7.12 9.46
N PHE A 511 26.84 -8.47 9.49
CA PHE A 511 27.31 -9.22 10.65
C PHE A 511 28.80 -9.01 10.95
N ASN A 512 29.61 -8.70 9.94
CA ASN A 512 31.02 -8.40 10.13
C ASN A 512 31.23 -6.96 10.55
N LYS A 513 30.42 -6.00 10.10
CA LYS A 513 30.42 -4.61 10.60
C LYS A 513 30.01 -4.53 12.06
N SER A 514 29.01 -5.30 12.49
CA SER A 514 28.70 -5.43 13.91
C SER A 514 29.83 -6.10 14.72
N LYS A 515 30.72 -6.86 14.06
CA LYS A 515 31.97 -7.42 14.64
C LYS A 515 33.21 -6.53 14.44
N SER A 516 33.20 -5.55 13.54
CA SER A 516 34.36 -4.73 13.13
C SER A 516 34.24 -3.25 13.51
N VAL A 517 33.09 -2.78 14.02
CA VAL A 517 33.07 -1.60 14.91
C VAL A 517 33.91 -1.86 16.18
N THR A 518 34.22 -3.14 16.44
CA THR A 518 35.21 -3.64 17.40
C THR A 518 36.65 -3.72 16.86
N ALA A 519 36.92 -3.28 15.63
CA ALA A 519 38.25 -3.35 15.00
C ALA A 519 38.52 -2.22 13.97
N GLN A 520 39.16 -1.14 14.44
CA GLN A 520 39.96 -0.14 13.72
C GLN A 520 39.25 1.05 13.01
N GLN A 521 39.45 2.27 13.54
CA GLN A 521 39.47 3.53 12.80
C GLN A 521 40.92 4.08 12.72
N PRO A 522 41.32 4.78 11.63
CA PRO A 522 42.69 5.28 11.41
C PRO A 522 42.95 6.63 12.10
N GLU A 523 44.22 6.86 12.44
CA GLU A 523 44.76 8.07 13.08
C GLU A 523 44.37 9.38 12.38
N LEU A 524 43.72 10.27 13.14
CA LEU A 524 43.78 11.72 12.98
C LEU A 524 44.15 12.30 14.34
N VAL A 525 45.39 12.78 14.43
CA VAL A 525 46.02 13.35 15.62
C VAL A 525 45.28 14.61 16.04
N LEU A 526 44.62 14.57 17.20
CA LEU A 526 44.33 15.71 18.07
C LEU A 526 44.43 15.25 19.52
N ASN A 527 45.54 15.62 20.17
CA ASN A 527 45.78 15.44 21.61
C ASN A 527 44.67 16.08 22.46
N THR A 528 44.07 15.32 23.38
CA THR A 528 43.83 15.76 24.78
C THR A 528 43.54 14.56 25.70
N ASN A 529 44.27 14.48 26.81
CA ASN A 529 44.25 13.45 27.85
C ASN A 529 42.90 13.30 28.58
N SER A 530 42.46 12.05 28.80
CA SER A 530 41.89 11.58 30.07
C SER A 530 41.87 10.04 30.13
N ASN A 531 42.83 9.43 30.85
CA ASN A 531 42.82 7.98 31.14
C ASN A 531 41.69 7.66 32.15
N GLY A 532 40.58 7.10 31.67
CA GLY A 532 39.47 6.68 32.53
C GLY A 532 39.76 5.37 33.27
N PRO A 533 38.91 4.96 34.24
CA PRO A 533 39.09 3.71 34.98
C PRO A 533 39.06 2.43 34.13
N LYS A 534 38.53 2.49 32.90
CA LYS A 534 38.53 1.38 31.93
C LYS A 534 39.93 1.05 31.42
N ASP A 535 40.82 2.04 31.38
CA ASP A 535 42.18 1.94 30.84
C ASP A 535 43.23 1.66 31.92
N TRP A 536 42.79 1.30 33.14
CA TRP A 536 43.71 0.97 34.23
C TRP A 536 44.40 -0.37 33.98
N ASP A 537 45.72 -0.38 34.14
CA ASP A 537 46.50 -1.60 34.23
C ASP A 537 46.25 -2.33 35.56
N GLU A 538 46.75 -3.55 35.67
CA GLU A 538 46.57 -4.40 36.85
C GLU A 538 47.19 -3.76 38.12
N GLU A 539 48.26 -2.96 37.99
CA GLU A 539 48.85 -2.25 39.12
C GLU A 539 47.95 -1.13 39.64
N LYS A 540 47.36 -0.31 38.76
CA LYS A 540 46.40 0.74 39.15
C LYS A 540 45.13 0.16 39.76
N VAL A 541 44.61 -0.94 39.20
CA VAL A 541 43.48 -1.66 39.82
C VAL A 541 43.86 -2.16 41.20
N LYS A 542 45.05 -2.74 41.36
CA LYS A 542 45.54 -3.19 42.67
C LYS A 542 45.60 -2.04 43.68
N THR A 543 46.09 -0.86 43.29
CA THR A 543 46.10 0.33 44.15
C THR A 543 44.69 0.77 44.55
N TRP A 544 43.71 0.69 43.64
CA TRP A 544 42.31 0.98 43.95
C TRP A 544 41.73 -0.02 44.98
N PHE A 545 42.00 -1.32 44.83
CA PHE A 545 41.59 -2.30 45.85
C PHE A 545 42.27 -2.08 47.22
N GLN A 546 43.50 -1.55 47.24
CA GLN A 546 44.20 -1.17 48.48
C GLN A 546 43.55 0.03 49.18
N GLU A 547 43.19 1.06 48.40
CA GLU A 547 42.59 2.30 48.91
C GLU A 547 41.30 2.03 49.70
N TYR A 548 40.47 1.10 49.22
CA TYR A 548 39.19 0.74 49.85
C TYR A 548 39.28 -0.47 50.80
N GLY A 549 40.49 -0.94 51.13
CA GLY A 549 40.71 -1.99 52.12
C GLY A 549 40.19 -3.37 51.72
N ILE A 550 40.05 -3.64 50.41
CA ILE A 550 39.52 -4.89 49.83
C ILE A 550 40.58 -5.70 49.07
N LEU A 551 41.87 -5.52 49.39
CA LEU A 551 42.99 -6.17 48.68
C LEU A 551 42.88 -7.70 48.62
N ASN A 552 42.30 -8.33 49.64
CA ASN A 552 42.07 -9.78 49.66
C ASN A 552 41.17 -10.24 48.50
N LEU A 553 40.21 -9.40 48.09
CA LEU A 553 39.30 -9.69 46.98
C LEU A 553 40.01 -9.58 45.62
N PHE A 554 41.00 -8.71 45.49
CA PHE A 554 41.83 -8.60 44.30
C PHE A 554 42.60 -9.90 44.03
N GLU A 555 43.24 -10.47 45.07
CA GLU A 555 44.01 -11.73 44.95
C GLU A 555 43.11 -12.94 44.60
N ILE A 556 41.84 -12.92 45.01
CA ILE A 556 40.84 -13.97 44.73
C ILE A 556 40.26 -13.88 43.31
N LEU A 557 40.27 -12.68 42.71
CA LEU A 557 39.60 -12.40 41.43
C LEU A 557 40.56 -12.28 40.24
N LYS A 558 41.87 -12.47 40.44
CA LYS A 558 42.86 -12.36 39.37
C LYS A 558 42.56 -13.26 38.16
N PRO A 559 42.84 -12.78 36.94
CA PRO A 559 43.39 -11.45 36.63
C PRO A 559 42.33 -10.33 36.62
N LEU A 560 42.67 -9.13 37.09
CA LEU A 560 41.80 -7.94 37.11
C LEU A 560 42.53 -6.70 36.57
N ASN A 561 42.09 -6.18 35.41
CA ASN A 561 42.46 -4.85 34.90
C ASN A 561 41.21 -3.96 34.84
N GLY A 562 41.38 -2.68 34.45
CA GLY A 562 40.28 -1.71 34.39
C GLY A 562 39.13 -2.15 33.48
N GLY A 563 39.44 -2.87 32.41
CA GLY A 563 38.45 -3.46 31.50
C GLY A 563 37.64 -4.58 32.17
N ILE A 564 38.29 -5.46 32.93
CA ILE A 564 37.59 -6.53 33.68
C ILE A 564 36.75 -5.92 34.81
N LEU A 565 37.22 -4.87 35.49
CA LEU A 565 36.41 -4.13 36.45
C LEU A 565 35.17 -3.52 35.80
N PHE A 566 35.29 -2.96 34.60
CA PHE A 566 34.13 -2.45 33.87
C PHE A 566 33.15 -3.56 33.48
N GLN A 567 33.64 -4.72 33.03
CA GLN A 567 32.77 -5.89 32.77
C GLN A 567 32.05 -6.36 34.02
N MET A 568 32.72 -6.35 35.18
CA MET A 568 32.09 -6.64 36.47
C MET A 568 31.02 -5.61 36.84
N TYR A 569 31.22 -4.34 36.51
CA TYR A 569 30.20 -3.29 36.66
C TYR A 569 28.99 -3.53 35.75
N GLU A 570 29.20 -3.87 34.47
CA GLU A 570 28.14 -4.22 33.53
C GLU A 570 27.38 -5.48 33.99
N LEU A 571 28.09 -6.53 34.40
CA LEU A 571 27.50 -7.74 34.99
C LEU A 571 26.62 -7.42 36.20
N LYS A 572 27.03 -6.49 37.07
CA LYS A 572 26.21 -6.04 38.19
C LYS A 572 24.93 -5.33 37.73
N ILE A 573 24.96 -4.57 36.64
CA ILE A 573 23.79 -3.83 36.11
C ILE A 573 22.82 -4.73 35.35
N PHE A 574 23.35 -5.58 34.46
CA PHE A 574 22.54 -6.38 33.55
C PHE A 574 22.17 -7.76 34.13
N SER A 575 22.97 -8.30 35.08
CA SER A 575 22.70 -9.60 35.73
C SER A 575 23.16 -9.62 37.21
N PRO A 576 22.52 -8.84 38.08
CA PRO A 576 22.94 -8.68 39.48
C PRO A 576 22.96 -10.01 40.24
N GLU A 577 22.01 -10.91 40.00
CA GLU A 577 21.95 -12.22 40.67
C GLU A 577 23.14 -13.11 40.32
N PHE A 578 23.53 -13.18 39.03
CA PHE A 578 24.70 -13.93 38.58
C PHE A 578 25.99 -13.30 39.12
N PHE A 579 26.07 -11.97 39.10
CA PHE A 579 27.19 -11.22 39.63
C PHE A 579 27.40 -11.50 41.13
N TYR A 580 26.38 -11.36 41.98
CA TYR A 580 26.50 -11.67 43.41
C TYR A 580 26.77 -13.16 43.64
N LYS A 581 26.12 -14.06 42.89
CA LYS A 581 26.36 -15.50 42.98
C LYS A 581 27.83 -15.86 42.69
N SER A 582 28.44 -15.25 41.67
CA SER A 582 29.83 -15.47 41.27
C SER A 582 30.86 -14.97 42.30
N LEU A 583 30.49 -13.94 43.08
CA LEU A 583 31.30 -13.44 44.19
C LEU A 583 31.13 -14.29 45.45
N THR A 584 29.90 -14.74 45.75
CA THR A 584 29.59 -15.57 46.92
C THR A 584 30.00 -17.04 46.77
N SER A 585 30.21 -17.52 45.55
CA SER A 585 30.66 -18.91 45.30
C SER A 585 32.14 -19.15 45.65
N LYS A 586 32.84 -18.15 46.21
CA LYS A 586 34.24 -18.22 46.61
C LYS A 586 34.34 -18.25 48.14
N GLU A 587 34.98 -19.28 48.69
CA GLU A 587 34.98 -19.65 50.13
C GLU A 587 35.54 -18.59 51.11
N TYR A 588 36.05 -17.45 50.62
CA TYR A 588 36.74 -16.44 51.42
C TYR A 588 36.21 -15.01 51.25
N VAL A 589 35.00 -14.85 50.70
CA VAL A 589 34.39 -13.53 50.44
C VAL A 589 33.17 -13.32 51.36
N ASP A 590 33.31 -12.44 52.35
CA ASP A 590 32.21 -12.07 53.26
C ASP A 590 31.29 -10.98 52.66
N LEU A 591 30.08 -10.86 53.23
CA LEU A 591 29.06 -9.90 52.77
C LEU A 591 29.52 -8.44 52.88
N LYS A 592 30.40 -8.13 53.84
CA LYS A 592 30.92 -6.77 54.04
C LYS A 592 31.85 -6.39 52.89
N MET A 593 32.74 -7.29 52.45
CA MET A 593 33.63 -7.10 51.32
C MET A 593 32.86 -6.96 50.00
N ILE A 594 31.84 -7.79 49.77
CA ILE A 594 30.97 -7.68 48.58
C ILE A 594 30.27 -6.32 48.57
N SER A 595 29.73 -5.88 49.70
CA SER A 595 29.02 -4.60 49.78
C SER A 595 29.93 -3.41 49.46
N VAL A 596 31.14 -3.38 50.04
CA VAL A 596 32.12 -2.31 49.78
C VAL A 596 32.59 -2.33 48.33
N PHE A 597 33.02 -3.48 47.82
CA PHE A 597 33.49 -3.61 46.44
C PHE A 597 32.42 -3.19 45.44
N THR A 598 31.20 -3.67 45.59
CA THR A 598 30.14 -3.40 44.62
C THR A 598 29.66 -1.96 44.68
N PHE A 599 29.70 -1.31 45.84
CA PHE A 599 29.39 0.12 45.97
C PHE A 599 30.45 0.98 45.27
N GLU A 600 31.72 0.75 45.57
CA GLU A 600 32.82 1.50 44.96
C GLU A 600 32.94 1.21 43.46
N LEU A 601 32.64 -0.01 43.01
CA LEU A 601 32.60 -0.38 41.59
C LEU A 601 31.55 0.43 40.82
N VAL A 602 30.37 0.65 41.40
CA VAL A 602 29.35 1.50 40.77
C VAL A 602 29.79 2.95 40.75
N LYS A 603 30.36 3.44 41.85
CA LYS A 603 30.85 4.81 41.95
C LYS A 603 31.97 5.09 40.94
N LEU A 604 32.83 4.10 40.69
CA LEU A 604 33.95 4.19 39.75
C LEU A 604 33.48 4.41 38.31
N PHE A 605 32.35 3.83 37.90
CA PHE A 605 31.85 3.88 36.52
C PHE A 605 30.51 4.63 36.32
N LYS A 606 29.92 5.23 37.36
CA LYS A 606 28.62 5.91 37.28
C LYS A 606 28.59 7.09 36.31
N ASN A 607 29.75 7.69 36.01
CA ASN A 607 29.91 8.89 35.19
C ASN A 607 30.88 8.69 34.00
N THR A 608 31.17 7.45 33.61
CA THR A 608 32.07 7.06 32.51
C THR A 608 31.40 6.10 31.56
#